data_AF-A0A7C9B042-F1
#
_entry.id   AF-A0A7C9B042-F1
#
_cell.length_a   1.000
_cell.length_b   1.000
_cell.length_c   1.000
_cell.angle_alpha   90.00
_cell.angle_beta   90.00
_cell.angle_gamma   90.00
#
_symmetry.space_group_name_H-M   'P 1'
#
loop_
_entity.id
_entity.type
_entity.pdbx_description
1 polymer ?
#
loop_
_entity_poly.entity_id
_entity_poly.type
_entity_poly.pdbx_seq_one_letter_code
_entity_poly.pdbx_strand_id
1 'polypeptide(L)'
;MGDIVKQMLARPIQLADQVIKAADEAASFKQECLELKAKTAKLADLLRQAARSSSDLYERPTRRIIDDTEQVLEKALSLTQKCRANGLLKRAFTIIPAAAFRKMLSQLENSIGDLSWLLRVSGGSGDGDDAGGYLGLPPIAANEPILCLIWEQIAILSIGSLDDRAEAAASLVSLARDNDRYGKLIIEEGGV
;
A
#
# COMPACT_ATOMS: atom_id res chain seq x y z
N MET A 1 13.92 12.92 -7.60
CA MET A 1 12.65 12.40 -7.02
C MET A 1 12.70 10.89 -6.80
N GLY A 2 12.96 10.08 -7.84
CA GLY A 2 12.93 8.61 -7.75
C GLY A 2 13.86 7.97 -6.71
N ASP A 3 15.01 8.58 -6.40
CA ASP A 3 15.92 8.07 -5.37
C ASP A 3 15.34 8.10 -3.95
N ILE A 4 14.50 9.10 -3.63
CA ILE A 4 13.83 9.20 -2.32
C ILE A 4 12.80 8.07 -2.20
N VAL A 5 11.99 7.86 -3.23
CA VAL A 5 10.97 6.79 -3.26
C VAL A 5 11.62 5.40 -3.17
N LYS A 6 12.74 5.17 -3.87
CA LYS A 6 13.51 3.92 -3.73
C LYS A 6 13.99 3.68 -2.30
N GLN A 7 14.49 4.72 -1.63
CA GLN A 7 14.93 4.61 -0.23
C GLN A 7 13.76 4.27 0.71
N MET A 8 12.59 4.86 0.47
CA MET A 8 11.38 4.58 1.24
C MET A 8 10.89 3.14 1.08
N LEU A 9 11.06 2.55 -0.11
CA LEU A 9 10.61 1.18 -0.37
C LEU A 9 11.54 0.10 0.19
N ALA A 10 12.81 0.44 0.48
CA ALA A 10 13.79 -0.53 0.95
C ALA A 10 13.37 -1.20 2.27
N ARG A 11 12.86 -0.41 3.22
CA ARG A 11 12.47 -0.90 4.55
C ARG A 11 11.22 -1.81 4.51
N PRO A 12 10.11 -1.44 3.85
CA PRO A 12 8.98 -2.34 3.61
C PRO A 12 9.37 -3.65 2.92
N ILE A 13 10.23 -3.62 1.90
CA ILE A 13 10.68 -4.84 1.20
C ILE A 13 11.40 -5.77 2.20
N GLN A 14 12.32 -5.22 3.00
CA GLN A 14 13.04 -5.99 4.01
C GLN A 14 12.10 -6.58 5.07
N LEU A 15 11.09 -5.83 5.51
CA LEU A 15 10.11 -6.34 6.48
C LEU A 15 9.25 -7.46 5.88
N ALA A 16 8.81 -7.32 4.64
CA ALA A 16 8.04 -8.36 3.95
C ALA A 16 8.85 -9.67 3.86
N ASP A 17 10.13 -9.61 3.51
CA ASP A 17 11.01 -10.78 3.47
C ASP A 17 11.21 -11.40 4.87
N GLN A 18 11.31 -10.58 5.92
CA GLN A 18 11.38 -11.07 7.30
C GLN A 18 10.09 -11.76 7.75
N VAL A 19 8.93 -11.25 7.36
CA VAL A 19 7.63 -11.86 7.67
C VAL A 19 7.50 -13.22 7.00
N ILE A 20 7.85 -13.31 5.71
CA ILE A 20 7.83 -14.56 4.92
C ILE A 20 8.72 -15.61 5.61
N LYS A 21 9.95 -15.23 5.95
CA LYS A 21 10.89 -16.11 6.66
C LYS A 21 10.37 -16.53 8.03
N ALA A 22 9.86 -15.59 8.83
CA ALA A 22 9.34 -15.90 10.17
C ALA A 22 8.12 -16.82 10.12
N ALA A 23 7.28 -16.70 9.08
CA ALA A 23 6.15 -17.59 8.86
C ALA A 23 6.57 -19.02 8.49
N ASP A 24 7.66 -19.20 7.73
CA ASP A 24 8.21 -20.53 7.41
C ASP A 24 8.75 -21.25 8.64
N GLU A 25 9.22 -20.49 9.63
CA GLU A 25 9.75 -21.02 10.89
C GLU A 25 8.66 -21.20 11.97
N ALA A 26 7.38 -21.09 11.61
CA ALA A 26 6.27 -21.19 12.55
C ALA A 26 6.12 -22.62 13.11
N ALA A 27 6.10 -22.72 14.44
CA ALA A 27 5.89 -23.96 15.18
C ALA A 27 4.46 -24.10 15.73
N SER A 28 3.68 -23.03 15.68
CA SER A 28 2.27 -22.92 16.08
C SER A 28 1.52 -22.07 15.07
N PHE A 29 0.19 -22.18 15.00
CA PHE A 29 -0.66 -21.43 14.04
C PHE A 29 -0.14 -21.52 12.59
N LYS A 30 0.24 -22.75 12.17
CA LYS A 30 0.95 -22.99 10.91
C LYS A 30 0.12 -22.59 9.69
N GLN A 31 -1.19 -22.87 9.72
CA GLN A 31 -2.09 -22.54 8.64
C GLN A 31 -2.23 -21.03 8.48
N GLU A 32 -2.44 -20.32 9.59
CA GLU A 32 -2.55 -18.86 9.60
C GLU A 32 -1.24 -18.18 9.18
N CYS A 33 -0.09 -18.74 9.59
CA CYS A 33 1.22 -18.27 9.13
C CYS A 33 1.42 -18.49 7.63
N LEU A 34 0.92 -19.62 7.08
CA LEU A 34 0.99 -19.90 5.64
C LEU A 34 0.13 -18.89 4.85
N GLU A 35 -1.06 -18.54 5.34
CA GLU A 35 -1.89 -17.51 4.72
C GLU A 35 -1.23 -16.11 4.78
N LEU A 36 -0.68 -15.74 5.94
CA LEU A 36 0.08 -14.50 6.09
C LEU A 36 1.28 -14.44 5.14
N LYS A 37 2.00 -15.56 4.99
CA LYS A 37 3.12 -15.67 4.05
C LYS A 37 2.66 -15.41 2.62
N ALA A 38 1.57 -16.05 2.18
CA ALA A 38 1.06 -15.90 0.82
C ALA A 38 0.69 -14.43 0.50
N LYS A 39 -0.03 -13.76 1.41
CA LYS A 39 -0.38 -12.34 1.24
C LYS A 39 0.86 -11.44 1.25
N THR A 40 1.79 -11.69 2.18
CA THR A 40 3.01 -10.90 2.28
C THR A 40 3.95 -11.09 1.08
N ALA A 41 3.99 -12.28 0.48
CA ALA A 41 4.73 -12.53 -0.76
C ALA A 41 4.18 -11.68 -1.93
N LYS A 42 2.85 -11.68 -2.12
CA LYS A 42 2.19 -10.80 -3.11
C LYS A 42 2.52 -9.32 -2.85
N LEU A 43 2.49 -8.89 -1.60
CA LEU A 43 2.83 -7.52 -1.21
C LEU A 43 4.31 -7.19 -1.51
N ALA A 44 5.23 -8.12 -1.26
CA ALA A 44 6.65 -7.96 -1.58
C ALA A 44 6.89 -7.77 -3.09
N ASP A 45 6.14 -8.50 -3.93
CA ASP A 45 6.23 -8.37 -5.38
C ASP A 45 5.74 -6.99 -5.86
N LEU A 46 4.65 -6.47 -5.28
CA LEU A 46 4.16 -5.12 -5.57
C LEU A 46 5.15 -4.04 -5.12
N LEU A 47 5.73 -4.17 -3.91
CA LEU A 47 6.75 -3.24 -3.41
C LEU A 47 7.99 -3.22 -4.32
N ARG A 48 8.41 -4.38 -4.82
CA ARG A 48 9.53 -4.47 -5.79
C ARG A 48 9.17 -3.89 -7.15
N GLN A 49 7.92 -4.05 -7.61
CA GLN A 49 7.43 -3.37 -8.81
C GLN A 49 7.48 -1.85 -8.64
N ALA A 50 6.98 -1.33 -7.52
CA ALA A 50 7.02 0.08 -7.17
C ALA A 50 8.46 0.62 -7.14
N ALA A 51 9.41 -0.16 -6.62
CA ALA A 51 10.82 0.26 -6.57
C ALA A 51 11.45 0.36 -7.97
N ARG A 52 11.02 -0.49 -8.91
CA ARG A 52 11.46 -0.43 -10.32
C ARG A 52 10.86 0.78 -11.05
N SER A 53 9.59 1.09 -10.79
CA SER A 53 8.87 2.22 -11.41
C SER A 53 8.94 3.53 -10.60
N SER A 54 9.85 3.61 -9.63
CA SER A 54 9.96 4.74 -8.68
C SER A 54 10.17 6.12 -9.28
N SER A 55 10.64 6.22 -10.53
CA SER A 55 10.75 7.51 -11.25
C SER A 55 9.39 8.10 -11.61
N ASP A 56 8.39 7.25 -11.76
CA ASP A 56 7.08 7.58 -12.31
C ASP A 56 6.00 7.62 -11.19
N LEU A 57 6.38 7.30 -9.95
CA LEU A 57 5.51 7.30 -8.79
C LEU A 57 5.23 8.73 -8.30
N TYR A 58 3.95 9.06 -8.15
CA TYR A 58 3.52 10.34 -7.57
C TYR A 58 3.88 10.40 -6.08
N GLU A 59 4.75 11.33 -5.68
CA GLU A 59 5.49 11.28 -4.41
C GLU A 59 4.60 11.27 -3.16
N ARG A 60 3.48 12.01 -3.17
CA ARG A 60 2.61 12.24 -2.00
C ARG A 60 1.79 11.00 -1.56
N PRO A 61 0.93 10.39 -2.39
CA PRO A 61 0.23 9.17 -2.03
C PRO A 61 1.20 8.00 -1.87
N THR A 62 2.30 7.98 -2.63
CA THR A 62 3.35 6.97 -2.48
C THR A 62 3.88 6.93 -1.06
N ARG A 63 4.18 8.10 -0.48
CA ARG A 63 4.65 8.19 0.90
C ARG A 63 3.65 7.63 1.90
N ARG A 64 2.39 8.06 1.82
CA ARG A 64 1.36 7.63 2.77
C ARG A 64 1.08 6.13 2.68
N ILE A 65 0.97 5.60 1.46
CA ILE A 65 0.72 4.18 1.22
C ILE A 65 1.91 3.33 1.70
N ILE A 66 3.14 3.78 1.45
CA ILE A 66 4.34 3.07 1.91
C ILE A 66 4.42 3.07 3.44
N ASP A 67 4.22 4.22 4.08
CA ASP A 67 4.30 4.35 5.55
C ASP A 67 3.25 3.47 6.25
N ASP A 68 2.01 3.44 5.73
CA ASP A 68 0.96 2.55 6.26
C ASP A 68 1.29 1.07 6.01
N THR A 69 1.82 0.74 4.84
CA THR A 69 2.26 -0.63 4.51
C THR A 69 3.40 -1.09 5.42
N GLU A 70 4.37 -0.22 5.72
CA GLU A 70 5.45 -0.48 6.66
C GLU A 70 4.91 -0.85 8.04
N GLN A 71 4.00 -0.04 8.59
CA GLN A 71 3.39 -0.32 9.89
C GLN A 71 2.61 -1.64 9.92
N VAL A 72 1.92 -1.99 8.83
CA VAL A 72 1.22 -3.27 8.72
C VAL A 72 2.23 -4.43 8.72
N LEU A 73 3.33 -4.31 7.98
CA LEU A 73 4.38 -5.32 7.93
C LEU A 73 5.11 -5.50 9.27
N GLU A 74 5.35 -4.42 10.02
CA GLU A 74 5.91 -4.50 11.38
C GLU A 74 4.98 -5.27 12.33
N LYS A 75 3.68 -5.00 12.26
CA LYS A 75 2.68 -5.72 13.07
C LYS A 75 2.59 -7.19 12.64
N ALA A 76 2.63 -7.47 11.33
CA ALA A 76 2.66 -8.83 10.80
C ALA A 76 3.90 -9.59 11.29
N LEU A 77 5.07 -8.95 11.27
CA LEU A 77 6.32 -9.55 11.75
C LEU A 77 6.26 -9.86 13.25
N SER A 78 5.71 -8.93 14.05
CA SER A 78 5.52 -9.16 15.48
C SER A 78 4.59 -10.35 15.76
N LEU A 79 3.60 -10.58 14.91
CA LEU A 79 2.64 -11.68 15.02
C LEU A 79 3.26 -13.02 14.60
N THR A 80 3.96 -13.07 13.47
CA THR A 80 4.61 -14.30 12.99
C THR A 80 5.77 -14.72 13.90
N GLN A 81 6.51 -13.77 14.48
CA GLN A 81 7.57 -14.07 15.46
C GLN A 81 7.03 -14.76 16.72
N LYS A 82 5.80 -14.46 17.14
CA LYS A 82 5.12 -15.14 18.26
C LYS A 82 4.78 -16.61 17.94
N CYS A 83 4.71 -16.96 16.66
CA CYS A 83 4.36 -18.30 16.20
C CYS A 83 5.58 -19.26 16.14
N ARG A 84 6.81 -18.71 16.20
CA ARG A 84 8.08 -19.46 16.18
C ARG A 84 8.31 -20.23 17.47
N ALA A 85 9.07 -21.33 17.37
CA ALA A 85 9.49 -22.12 18.53
C ALA A 85 10.58 -21.41 19.35
N ASN A 86 10.21 -20.41 20.13
CA ASN A 86 11.15 -19.73 21.04
C ASN A 86 11.26 -20.45 22.39
N GLY A 87 11.89 -21.63 22.41
CA GLY A 87 12.19 -22.39 23.64
C GLY A 87 10.97 -22.87 24.43
N LEU A 88 11.20 -23.85 25.32
CA LEU A 88 10.15 -24.49 26.12
C LEU A 88 9.40 -23.51 27.07
N LEU A 89 10.06 -22.42 27.50
CA LEU A 89 9.54 -21.51 28.52
C LEU A 89 8.61 -20.40 28.00
N LYS A 90 8.73 -19.95 26.74
CA LYS A 90 7.79 -18.95 26.15
C LYS A 90 6.52 -19.56 25.55
N ARG A 91 6.54 -20.89 25.31
CA ARG A 91 5.41 -21.63 24.72
C ARG A 91 4.15 -21.58 25.60
N ALA A 92 4.32 -21.44 26.91
CA ALA A 92 3.22 -21.40 27.89
C ALA A 92 2.53 -20.02 28.02
N PHE A 93 3.10 -18.94 27.46
CA PHE A 93 2.63 -17.56 27.72
C PHE A 93 2.14 -16.79 26.49
N THR A 94 2.18 -17.41 25.30
CA THR A 94 1.83 -16.72 24.06
C THR A 94 0.38 -17.01 23.67
N ILE A 95 -0.55 -16.21 24.20
CA ILE A 95 -1.97 -16.25 23.80
C ILE A 95 -2.16 -15.33 22.59
N ILE A 96 -2.46 -15.90 21.43
CA ILE A 96 -2.82 -15.16 20.22
C ILE A 96 -4.31 -15.36 19.96
N PRO A 97 -5.15 -14.31 20.08
CA PRO A 97 -6.56 -14.41 19.71
C PRO A 97 -6.70 -14.72 18.22
N ALA A 98 -7.62 -15.61 17.84
CA ALA A 98 -7.90 -15.91 16.42
C ALA A 98 -8.31 -14.66 15.61
N ALA A 99 -8.92 -13.67 16.28
CA ALA A 99 -9.24 -12.37 15.68
C ALA A 99 -7.99 -11.58 15.24
N ALA A 100 -6.82 -11.81 15.84
CA ALA A 100 -5.59 -11.13 15.49
C ALA A 100 -5.10 -11.51 14.08
N PHE A 101 -5.17 -12.79 13.72
CA PHE A 101 -4.82 -13.26 12.36
C PHE A 101 -5.80 -12.74 11.32
N ARG A 102 -7.11 -12.82 11.58
CA ARG A 102 -8.12 -12.28 10.66
C ARG A 102 -7.94 -10.78 10.42
N LYS A 103 -7.69 -10.02 11.48
CA LYS A 103 -7.39 -8.59 11.38
C LYS A 103 -6.12 -8.35 10.56
N MET A 104 -5.07 -9.11 10.80
CA MET A 104 -3.80 -8.96 10.10
C MET A 104 -3.92 -9.28 8.61
N LEU A 105 -4.63 -10.35 8.26
CA LEU A 105 -4.91 -10.72 6.86
C LEU A 105 -5.68 -9.61 6.14
N SER A 106 -6.72 -9.06 6.77
CA SER A 106 -7.47 -7.92 6.22
C SER A 106 -6.60 -6.68 6.03
N GLN A 107 -5.69 -6.38 6.96
CA GLN A 107 -4.76 -5.26 6.82
C GLN A 107 -3.76 -5.46 5.68
N LEU A 108 -3.21 -6.67 5.52
CA LEU A 108 -2.34 -7.00 4.38
C LEU A 108 -3.08 -6.93 3.04
N GLU A 109 -4.34 -7.37 2.99
CA GLU A 109 -5.19 -7.24 1.80
C GLU A 109 -5.46 -5.79 1.44
N ASN A 110 -5.68 -4.92 2.44
CA ASN A 110 -5.82 -3.48 2.21
C ASN A 110 -4.54 -2.89 1.61
N SER A 111 -3.37 -3.19 2.18
CA SER A 111 -2.08 -2.73 1.64
C SER A 111 -1.80 -3.26 0.23
N ILE A 112 -2.21 -4.49 -0.09
CA ILE A 112 -2.15 -5.03 -1.47
C ILE A 112 -3.01 -4.18 -2.40
N GLY A 113 -4.24 -3.83 -1.98
CA GLY A 113 -5.14 -2.96 -2.75
C GLY A 113 -4.54 -1.57 -2.99
N ASP A 114 -4.00 -0.94 -1.95
CA ASP A 114 -3.40 0.40 -2.02
C ASP A 114 -2.21 0.45 -2.98
N LEU A 115 -1.27 -0.50 -2.89
CA LEU A 115 -0.12 -0.56 -3.79
C LEU A 115 -0.49 -0.94 -5.22
N SER A 116 -1.50 -1.82 -5.40
CA SER A 116 -1.99 -2.16 -6.74
C SER A 116 -2.60 -0.94 -7.42
N TRP A 117 -3.38 -0.14 -6.67
CA TRP A 117 -3.91 1.13 -7.15
C TRP A 117 -2.79 2.13 -7.48
N LEU A 118 -1.79 2.28 -6.60
CA LEU A 118 -0.68 3.21 -6.80
C LEU A 118 0.09 2.91 -8.09
N LEU A 119 0.41 1.63 -8.33
CA LEU A 119 1.10 1.20 -9.54
C LEU A 119 0.28 1.48 -10.81
N ARG A 120 -1.04 1.27 -10.76
CA ARG A 120 -1.95 1.56 -11.88
C ARG A 120 -1.98 3.05 -12.21
N VAL A 121 -2.16 3.91 -11.20
CA VAL A 121 -2.28 5.37 -11.41
C VAL A 121 -0.95 5.98 -11.85
N SER A 122 0.18 5.42 -11.40
CA SER A 122 1.51 5.93 -11.74
C SER A 122 2.05 5.41 -13.08
N GLY A 123 1.58 4.24 -13.55
CA GLY A 123 2.14 3.53 -14.70
C GLY A 123 1.41 3.72 -16.03
N GLY A 124 0.40 4.61 -16.11
CA GLY A 124 -0.30 4.97 -17.35
C GLY A 124 -0.55 3.82 -18.33
N SER A 125 -1.60 3.01 -18.09
CA SER A 125 -2.20 2.11 -19.08
C SER A 125 -1.22 1.34 -19.98
N GLY A 126 -0.31 0.55 -19.40
CA GLY A 126 0.60 -0.31 -20.13
C GLY A 126 0.19 -1.78 -20.09
N ASP A 127 -0.54 -2.22 -21.12
CA ASP A 127 -0.66 -3.58 -21.67
C ASP A 127 -0.31 -4.75 -20.73
N GLY A 128 -1.33 -5.27 -20.05
CA GLY A 128 -1.20 -6.41 -19.16
C GLY A 128 -2.58 -6.90 -18.75
N ASP A 129 -3.12 -7.80 -19.56
CA ASP A 129 -4.43 -8.44 -19.51
C ASP A 129 -4.65 -9.34 -18.26
N ASP A 130 -4.10 -8.94 -17.11
CA ASP A 130 -4.15 -9.67 -15.83
C ASP A 130 -4.47 -8.74 -14.63
N ALA A 131 -5.07 -7.57 -14.89
CA ALA A 131 -5.64 -6.70 -13.86
C ALA A 131 -7.04 -7.18 -13.42
N GLY A 132 -7.20 -8.49 -13.24
CA GLY A 132 -8.40 -9.07 -12.65
C GLY A 132 -8.50 -8.75 -11.16
N GLY A 133 -9.28 -7.73 -10.80
CA GLY A 133 -10.04 -7.80 -9.54
C GLY A 133 -10.17 -6.55 -8.65
N TYR A 134 -9.54 -5.41 -8.93
CA TYR A 134 -9.70 -4.21 -8.09
C TYR A 134 -9.85 -2.92 -8.93
N LEU A 135 -11.01 -2.76 -9.56
CA LEU A 135 -11.46 -1.50 -10.19
C LEU A 135 -12.01 -0.47 -9.17
N GLY A 136 -11.67 -0.62 -7.89
CA GLY A 136 -12.17 0.24 -6.80
C GLY A 136 -11.18 1.31 -6.35
N LEU A 137 -11.66 2.20 -5.48
CA LEU A 137 -10.84 3.15 -4.71
C LEU A 137 -9.79 2.37 -3.88
N PRO A 138 -8.59 2.93 -3.66
CA PRO A 138 -7.61 2.30 -2.78
C PRO A 138 -8.21 2.26 -1.36
N PRO A 139 -8.09 1.14 -0.63
CA PRO A 139 -8.56 1.00 0.76
C PRO A 139 -8.21 2.16 1.68
N ILE A 140 -7.05 2.81 1.51
CA ILE A 140 -6.62 3.99 2.27
C ILE A 140 -7.57 5.19 2.12
N ALA A 141 -8.25 5.29 0.97
CA ALA A 141 -9.22 6.33 0.65
C ALA A 141 -10.66 5.90 0.92
N ALA A 142 -10.92 4.72 1.49
CA ALA A 142 -12.28 4.24 1.73
C ALA A 142 -13.10 5.17 2.64
N ASN A 143 -12.43 5.85 3.58
CA ASN A 143 -13.05 6.83 4.49
C ASN A 143 -13.11 8.25 3.90
N GLU A 144 -12.25 8.56 2.93
CA GLU A 144 -12.21 9.85 2.24
C GLU A 144 -12.08 9.64 0.71
N PRO A 145 -13.16 9.18 0.03
CA PRO A 145 -13.13 8.86 -1.40
C PRO A 145 -12.62 9.99 -2.29
N ILE A 146 -12.87 11.23 -1.88
CA ILE A 146 -12.45 12.43 -2.59
C ILE A 146 -10.92 12.54 -2.71
N LEU A 147 -10.18 12.02 -1.73
CA LEU A 147 -8.72 12.06 -1.72
C LEU A 147 -8.13 11.22 -2.85
N CYS A 148 -8.75 10.08 -3.16
CA CYS A 148 -8.38 9.26 -4.32
C CYS A 148 -8.53 10.03 -5.64
N LEU A 149 -9.66 10.74 -5.79
CA LEU A 149 -9.95 11.50 -7.01
C LEU A 149 -8.95 12.66 -7.15
N ILE A 150 -8.65 13.36 -6.05
CA ILE A 150 -7.62 14.42 -6.02
C ILE A 150 -6.25 13.86 -6.45
N TRP A 151 -5.79 12.74 -5.86
CA TRP A 151 -4.51 12.15 -6.23
C TRP A 151 -4.45 11.72 -7.70
N GLU A 152 -5.53 11.14 -8.22
CA GLU A 152 -5.60 10.74 -9.63
C GLU A 152 -5.50 11.96 -10.56
N GLN A 153 -6.24 13.04 -10.27
CA GLN A 153 -6.16 14.26 -11.07
C GLN A 153 -4.77 14.91 -10.98
N ILE A 154 -4.12 14.92 -9.81
CA ILE A 154 -2.77 15.48 -9.69
C ILE A 154 -1.72 14.59 -10.41
N ALA A 155 -1.91 13.27 -10.41
CA ALA A 155 -1.08 12.37 -11.21
C ALA A 155 -1.20 12.70 -12.71
N ILE A 156 -2.44 12.78 -13.23
CA ILE A 156 -2.69 13.18 -14.63
C ILE A 156 -2.08 14.56 -14.92
N LEU A 157 -2.20 15.52 -14.00
CA LEU A 157 -1.60 16.86 -14.12
C LEU A 157 -0.06 16.82 -14.24
N SER A 158 0.58 15.80 -13.67
CA SER A 158 2.04 15.66 -13.60
C SER A 158 2.64 14.90 -14.78
N ILE A 159 1.96 13.84 -15.26
CA ILE A 159 2.50 12.91 -16.27
C ILE A 159 1.65 12.78 -17.55
N GLY A 160 0.46 13.38 -17.60
CA GLY A 160 -0.47 13.29 -18.73
C GLY A 160 -0.11 14.16 -19.94
N SER A 161 -0.85 13.98 -21.03
CA SER A 161 -0.72 14.85 -22.21
C SER A 161 -1.21 16.28 -21.92
N LEU A 162 -0.92 17.25 -22.79
CA LEU A 162 -1.37 18.63 -22.56
C LEU A 162 -2.89 18.75 -22.40
N ASP A 163 -3.65 17.97 -23.17
CA ASP A 163 -5.11 17.95 -23.10
C ASP A 163 -5.59 17.30 -21.79
N ASP A 164 -5.03 16.13 -21.43
CA ASP A 164 -5.36 15.46 -20.16
C ASP A 164 -5.04 16.33 -18.95
N ARG A 165 -3.91 17.07 -19.00
CA ARG A 165 -3.51 18.01 -17.96
C ARG A 165 -4.48 19.19 -17.83
N ALA A 166 -5.02 19.68 -18.96
CA ALA A 166 -6.02 20.75 -18.94
C ALA A 166 -7.34 20.26 -18.33
N GLU A 167 -7.80 19.05 -18.68
CA GLU A 167 -8.98 18.43 -18.09
C GLU A 167 -8.81 18.13 -16.60
N ALA A 168 -7.62 17.66 -16.20
CA ALA A 168 -7.31 17.42 -14.80
C ALA A 168 -7.29 18.70 -13.97
N ALA A 169 -6.70 19.78 -14.52
CA ALA A 169 -6.73 21.10 -13.89
C ALA A 169 -8.17 21.62 -13.75
N ALA A 170 -9.00 21.50 -14.79
CA ALA A 170 -10.41 21.89 -14.74
C ALA A 170 -11.19 21.10 -13.68
N SER A 171 -10.92 19.80 -13.56
CA SER A 171 -11.53 18.93 -12.57
C SER A 171 -11.14 19.35 -11.14
N LEU A 172 -9.86 19.61 -10.87
CA LEU A 172 -9.39 20.09 -9.57
C LEU A 172 -10.01 21.45 -9.19
N VAL A 173 -10.11 22.38 -10.14
CA VAL A 173 -10.75 23.69 -9.92
C VAL A 173 -12.23 23.52 -9.58
N SER A 174 -12.95 22.62 -10.26
CA SER A 174 -14.36 22.34 -9.95
C SER A 174 -14.51 21.82 -8.52
N LEU A 175 -13.67 20.86 -8.12
CA LEU A 175 -13.70 20.31 -6.76
C LEU A 175 -13.43 21.37 -5.68
N ALA A 176 -12.44 22.24 -5.91
CA ALA A 176 -12.10 23.32 -4.99
C ALA A 176 -13.23 24.34 -4.86
N ARG A 177 -13.94 24.63 -5.96
CA ARG A 177 -15.09 25.54 -5.98
C ARG A 177 -16.31 24.97 -5.26
N ASP A 178 -16.53 23.66 -5.35
CA ASP A 178 -17.69 23.01 -4.77
C ASP A 178 -17.59 22.86 -3.24
N ASN A 179 -16.36 22.82 -2.69
CA ASN A 179 -16.14 22.68 -1.25
C ASN A 179 -14.76 23.20 -0.81
N ASP A 180 -14.75 24.18 0.10
CA ASP A 180 -13.53 24.75 0.69
C ASP A 180 -12.60 23.69 1.32
N ARG A 181 -13.17 22.62 1.90
CA ARG A 181 -12.40 21.50 2.45
C ARG A 181 -11.62 20.78 1.35
N TYR A 182 -12.19 20.63 0.15
CA TYR A 182 -11.50 19.98 -0.97
C TYR A 182 -10.41 20.88 -1.52
N GLY A 183 -10.64 22.19 -1.61
CA GLY A 183 -9.60 23.17 -1.96
C GLY A 183 -8.39 23.07 -1.02
N LYS A 184 -8.63 23.00 0.30
CA LYS A 184 -7.56 22.80 1.28
C LYS A 184 -6.82 21.47 1.07
N LEU A 185 -7.55 20.39 0.82
CA LEU A 185 -6.99 19.06 0.61
C LEU A 185 -6.14 19.00 -0.67
N ILE A 186 -6.59 19.64 -1.76
CA ILE A 186 -5.84 19.76 -3.02
C ILE A 186 -4.49 20.45 -2.78
N ILE A 187 -4.48 21.55 -2.01
CA ILE A 187 -3.24 22.25 -1.66
C ILE A 187 -2.33 21.37 -0.79
N GLU A 188 -2.88 20.71 0.22
CA GLU A 188 -2.13 19.80 1.11
C GLU A 188 -1.47 18.65 0.33
N GLU A 189 -2.13 18.16 -0.72
CA GLU A 189 -1.68 17.06 -1.57
C GLU A 189 -0.86 17.51 -2.80
N GLY A 190 -0.66 18.82 -3.01
CA GLY A 190 0.24 19.39 -4.02
C GLY A 190 -0.37 19.74 -5.38
N GLY A 191 -1.69 19.93 -5.46
CA GLY A 191 -2.43 20.17 -6.71
C GLY A 191 -2.40 21.58 -7.29
N VAL A 192 -1.37 22.38 -6.96
CA VAL A 192 -1.15 23.82 -7.30
C VAL A 192 -1.94 24.79 -6.42
#